data_AF-A0A538EBT0-F1
#
_entry.id   AF-A0A538EBT0-F1
#
_cell.length_a   1.000
_cell.length_b   1.000
_cell.length_c   1.000
_cell.angle_alpha   90.00
_cell.angle_beta   90.00
_cell.angle_gamma   90.00
#
_symmetry.space_group_name_H-M   'P 1'
#
loop_
_entity.id
_entity.type
_entity.pdbx_description
1 polymer ?
#
loop_
_entity_poly.entity_id
_entity_poly.type
_entity_poly.pdbx_seq_one_letter_code
_entity_poly.pdbx_strand_id
1 'polypeptide(L)'
;MPQIETVAGPVDDGELGTILAHEHLVTISESVRSQFPHLYDEAEETRRAVEQVRRAMDHGVRTIFDPACMDIGRDVQLARRVVDETGIQLVLCTGIYGSRYTFLPPAFANREPDYMIAALRHDVEDGIQGTDVKAAFLKCAVDEPGITNDVEKVLRAVAQTSHATGVPIMAHSHPATRRVLEIMDVFEQEDVDPRKVQIAHTGDTDDL
;
A
#
# COMPACT_ATOMS: atom_id res chain seq x y z
N MET A 1 12.48 10.16 -18.52
CA MET A 1 12.88 9.20 -17.46
C MET A 1 11.59 8.54 -16.97
N PRO A 2 11.61 7.34 -16.36
CA PRO A 2 10.38 6.81 -15.77
C PRO A 2 9.89 7.78 -14.69
N GLN A 3 8.60 8.10 -14.71
CA GLN A 3 7.97 8.97 -13.73
C GLN A 3 7.30 8.14 -12.65
N ILE A 4 7.39 8.59 -11.40
CA ILE A 4 6.74 7.97 -10.24
C ILE A 4 5.65 8.91 -9.76
N GLU A 5 4.41 8.43 -9.72
CA GLU A 5 3.29 9.18 -9.17
C GLU A 5 3.51 9.46 -7.68
N THR A 6 3.32 10.72 -7.27
CA THR A 6 3.33 11.13 -5.87
C THR A 6 2.06 11.91 -5.57
N VAL A 7 1.79 12.16 -4.28
CA VAL A 7 0.65 12.98 -3.84
C VAL A 7 0.67 14.40 -4.43
N ALA A 8 1.85 14.97 -4.69
CA ALA A 8 2.02 16.28 -5.32
C ALA A 8 2.11 16.23 -6.86
N GLY A 9 1.88 15.05 -7.46
CA GLY A 9 2.05 14.79 -8.88
C GLY A 9 3.32 13.99 -9.19
N PRO A 10 3.53 13.61 -10.47
CA PRO A 10 4.63 12.75 -10.85
C PRO A 10 5.99 13.43 -10.70
N VAL A 11 7.00 12.67 -10.26
CA VAL A 11 8.40 13.08 -10.18
C VAL A 11 9.28 12.12 -11.00
N ASP A 12 10.43 12.60 -11.49
CA ASP A 12 11.39 11.73 -12.14
C ASP A 12 12.09 10.81 -11.11
N ASP A 13 12.39 9.56 -11.47
CA ASP A 13 13.05 8.59 -10.59
C ASP A 13 14.39 9.07 -10.01
N GLY A 14 15.15 9.87 -10.78
CA GLY A 14 16.38 10.52 -10.33
C GLY A 14 16.20 11.56 -9.23
N GLU A 15 14.97 12.00 -8.96
CA GLU A 15 14.65 13.02 -7.96
C GLU A 15 14.19 12.45 -6.60
N LEU A 16 14.06 11.13 -6.47
CA LEU A 16 13.57 10.50 -5.23
C LEU A 16 14.55 10.64 -4.05
N GLY A 17 15.85 10.81 -4.31
CA GLY A 17 16.85 10.98 -3.25
C GLY A 17 16.89 9.82 -2.25
N THR A 18 16.97 10.12 -0.95
CA THR A 18 16.91 9.11 0.11
C THR A 18 15.46 8.70 0.40
N ILE A 19 15.19 7.41 0.27
CA ILE A 19 13.84 6.84 0.32
C ILE A 19 13.64 6.02 1.60
N LEU A 20 12.52 6.23 2.28
CA LEU A 20 11.94 5.24 3.19
C LEU A 20 10.86 4.47 2.45
N ALA A 21 11.13 3.19 2.15
CA ALA A 21 10.36 2.41 1.18
C ALA A 21 9.10 1.72 1.76
N HIS A 22 8.89 1.75 3.08
CA HIS A 22 7.74 1.11 3.74
C HIS A 22 7.47 1.78 5.08
N GLU A 23 6.70 2.85 5.08
CA GLU A 23 6.30 3.59 6.29
C GLU A 23 4.78 3.79 6.31
N HIS A 24 4.20 4.17 7.44
CA HIS A 24 2.78 4.52 7.50
C HIS A 24 2.62 5.89 8.14
N LEU A 25 1.88 6.80 7.49
CA LEU A 25 1.53 8.07 8.12
C LEU A 25 0.62 7.87 9.33
N VAL A 26 -0.29 6.91 9.21
CA VAL A 26 -1.20 6.48 10.26
C VAL A 26 -1.61 5.03 10.02
N THR A 27 -1.94 4.31 11.08
CA THR A 27 -2.59 3.01 10.99
C THR A 27 -3.85 3.04 11.83
N ILE A 28 -4.99 2.78 11.20
CA ILE A 28 -6.30 2.84 11.86
C ILE A 28 -7.20 1.70 11.42
N SER A 29 -8.19 1.37 12.26
CA SER A 29 -9.34 0.58 11.84
C SER A 29 -10.35 1.50 11.13
N GLU A 30 -10.43 1.38 9.82
CA GLU A 30 -11.34 2.19 8.97
C GLU A 30 -12.80 2.09 9.43
N SER A 31 -13.24 0.89 9.81
CA SER A 31 -14.58 0.65 10.34
C SER A 31 -14.82 1.38 11.67
N VAL A 32 -13.83 1.40 12.57
CA VAL A 32 -13.94 2.13 13.85
C VAL A 32 -14.00 3.63 13.61
N ARG A 33 -13.15 4.18 12.73
CA ARG A 33 -13.18 5.61 12.38
C ARG A 33 -14.53 6.01 11.78
N SER A 34 -15.12 5.17 10.93
CA SER A 34 -16.42 5.43 10.31
C SER A 34 -17.58 5.34 11.31
N GLN A 35 -17.60 4.32 12.16
CA GLN A 35 -18.74 4.05 13.06
C GLN A 35 -18.66 4.83 14.38
N PHE A 36 -17.47 5.15 14.84
CA PHE A 36 -17.20 5.83 16.11
C PHE A 36 -16.24 7.02 15.91
N PRO A 37 -16.64 8.04 15.13
CA PRO A 37 -15.74 9.14 14.76
C PRO A 37 -15.20 9.94 15.96
N HIS A 38 -15.88 9.93 17.11
CA HIS A 38 -15.43 10.58 18.35
C HIS A 38 -14.18 9.95 18.97
N LEU A 39 -13.75 8.76 18.50
CA LEU A 39 -12.51 8.10 18.91
C LEU A 39 -11.30 8.50 18.05
N TYR A 40 -11.52 9.26 16.98
CA TYR A 40 -10.48 9.67 16.04
C TYR A 40 -10.28 11.18 16.08
N ASP A 41 -9.11 11.60 16.56
CA ASP A 41 -8.69 13.01 16.54
C ASP A 41 -7.83 13.28 15.29
N GLU A 42 -8.50 13.74 14.23
CA GLU A 42 -7.86 14.01 12.95
C GLU A 42 -6.77 15.09 13.02
N ALA A 43 -6.96 16.10 13.89
CA ALA A 43 -6.00 17.18 14.04
C ALA A 43 -4.73 16.66 14.73
N GLU A 44 -4.88 15.85 15.77
CA GLU A 44 -3.76 15.24 16.47
C GLU A 44 -2.99 14.25 15.59
N GLU A 45 -3.69 13.38 14.84
CA GLU A 45 -3.02 12.43 13.94
C GLU A 45 -2.27 13.16 12.80
N THR A 46 -2.86 14.22 12.24
CA THR A 46 -2.16 15.07 11.24
C THR A 46 -0.90 15.70 11.84
N ARG A 47 -1.02 16.29 13.04
CA ARG A 47 0.11 16.93 13.73
C ARG A 47 1.25 15.93 13.99
N ARG A 48 0.92 14.72 14.43
CA ARG A 48 1.91 13.64 14.68
C ARG A 48 2.58 13.19 13.39
N ALA A 49 1.82 12.97 12.32
CA ALA A 49 2.36 12.57 11.02
C ALA A 49 3.33 13.63 10.47
N VAL A 50 2.94 14.91 10.48
CA VAL A 50 3.79 16.03 10.06
C VAL A 50 5.07 16.11 10.89
N GLU A 51 4.99 15.95 12.21
CA GLU A 51 6.16 15.99 13.09
C GLU A 51 7.15 14.85 12.77
N GLN A 52 6.67 13.61 12.60
CA GLN A 52 7.54 12.48 12.28
C GLN A 52 8.17 12.62 10.88
N VAL A 53 7.40 13.09 9.89
CA VAL A 53 7.92 13.32 8.54
C VAL A 53 9.01 14.39 8.55
N ARG A 54 8.82 15.51 9.26
CA ARG A 54 9.87 16.54 9.40
C ARG A 54 11.14 15.98 10.03
N ARG A 55 11.01 15.14 11.07
CA ARG A 55 12.17 14.46 11.68
C ARG A 55 12.90 13.55 10.67
N ALA A 56 12.18 12.80 9.84
CA ALA A 56 12.79 12.02 8.78
C ALA A 56 13.54 12.91 7.76
N MET A 57 12.94 14.05 7.39
CA MET A 57 13.57 15.03 6.49
C MET A 57 14.83 15.66 7.09
N ASP A 58 14.86 15.91 8.40
CA ASP A 58 16.06 16.41 9.11
C ASP A 58 17.23 15.41 9.02
N HIS A 59 16.94 14.13 8.75
CA HIS A 59 17.91 13.07 8.48
C HIS A 59 18.18 12.85 6.98
N GLY A 60 17.71 13.75 6.12
CA GLY A 60 17.95 13.73 4.67
C GLY A 60 16.98 12.89 3.85
N VAL A 61 15.92 12.35 4.46
CA VAL A 61 14.85 11.65 3.72
C VAL A 61 14.12 12.63 2.81
N ARG A 62 13.96 12.24 1.54
CA ARG A 62 13.30 13.04 0.52
C ARG A 62 11.99 12.42 0.05
N THR A 63 11.89 11.08 0.07
CA THR A 63 10.70 10.36 -0.35
C THR A 63 10.30 9.31 0.67
N ILE A 64 8.99 9.20 0.90
CA ILE A 64 8.37 8.16 1.72
C ILE A 64 7.37 7.40 0.87
N PHE A 65 7.40 6.07 0.95
CA PHE A 65 6.39 5.20 0.38
C PHE A 65 5.46 4.75 1.50
N ASP A 66 4.18 5.11 1.40
CA ASP A 66 3.13 4.67 2.32
C ASP A 66 2.31 3.54 1.67
N PRO A 67 2.50 2.27 2.10
CA PRO A 67 1.73 1.15 1.60
C PRO A 67 0.42 0.97 2.36
N ALA A 68 -0.11 2.01 3.01
CA ALA A 68 -1.44 1.97 3.57
C ALA A 68 -2.49 1.84 2.46
N CYS A 69 -3.15 0.67 2.42
CA CYS A 69 -4.24 0.36 1.53
C CYS A 69 -5.54 0.08 2.32
N MET A 70 -6.54 -0.54 1.68
CA MET A 70 -7.76 -0.91 2.38
C MET A 70 -7.46 -1.87 3.55
N ASP A 71 -8.14 -1.64 4.68
CA ASP A 71 -8.04 -2.34 5.96
C ASP A 71 -6.79 -2.01 6.80
N ILE A 72 -5.95 -1.07 6.38
CA ILE A 72 -4.82 -0.58 7.19
C ILE A 72 -4.79 0.95 7.31
N GLY A 73 -5.84 1.64 6.86
CA GLY A 73 -6.05 3.06 7.17
C GLY A 73 -5.61 4.05 6.10
N ARG A 74 -5.71 3.67 4.82
CA ARG A 74 -5.45 4.57 3.69
C ARG A 74 -6.23 5.89 3.80
N ASP A 75 -5.54 7.02 3.84
CA ASP A 75 -6.13 8.36 3.89
C ASP A 75 -5.38 9.36 3.01
N VAL A 76 -5.90 9.59 1.80
CA VAL A 76 -5.31 10.52 0.82
C VAL A 76 -5.40 11.99 1.28
N GLN A 77 -6.40 12.34 2.09
CA GLN A 77 -6.55 13.72 2.58
C GLN A 77 -5.51 14.03 3.66
N LEU A 78 -5.23 13.08 4.55
CA LEU A 78 -4.08 13.16 5.46
C LEU A 78 -2.78 13.28 4.67
N ALA A 79 -2.57 12.42 3.67
CA ALA A 79 -1.38 12.43 2.82
C ALA A 79 -1.15 13.81 2.18
N ARG A 80 -2.20 14.44 1.61
CA ARG A 80 -2.14 15.80 1.05
C ARG A 80 -1.75 16.84 2.08
N ARG A 81 -2.39 16.85 3.26
CA ARG A 81 -2.04 17.80 4.33
C ARG A 81 -0.59 17.67 4.77
N VAL A 82 -0.11 16.43 4.92
CA VAL A 82 1.30 16.17 5.26
C VAL A 82 2.22 16.72 4.18
N VAL A 83 1.94 16.48 2.91
CA VAL A 83 2.73 17.00 1.79
C VAL A 83 2.67 18.53 1.73
N ASP A 84 1.50 19.14 1.89
CA ASP A 84 1.34 20.60 1.90
C ASP A 84 2.14 21.27 3.02
N GLU A 85 2.19 20.63 4.21
CA GLU A 85 2.89 21.18 5.38
C GLU A 85 4.39 20.89 5.43
N THR A 86 4.87 19.89 4.71
CA THR A 86 6.26 19.42 4.81
C THR A 86 7.05 19.54 3.50
N GLY A 87 6.38 19.44 2.35
CA GLY A 87 7.03 19.33 1.05
C GLY A 87 7.70 17.97 0.79
N ILE A 88 7.44 16.95 1.61
CA ILE A 88 7.96 15.59 1.37
C ILE A 88 7.39 15.05 0.05
N GLN A 89 8.17 14.26 -0.69
CA GLN A 89 7.60 13.43 -1.75
C GLN A 89 6.95 12.20 -1.11
N LEU A 90 5.64 12.07 -1.25
CA LEU A 90 4.89 10.96 -0.67
C LEU A 90 4.29 10.10 -1.78
N VAL A 91 4.62 8.81 -1.78
CA VAL A 91 4.18 7.84 -2.77
C VAL A 91 3.16 6.90 -2.13
N LEU A 92 1.98 6.77 -2.71
CA LEU A 92 0.89 5.95 -2.17
C LEU A 92 0.69 4.68 -2.99
N CYS A 93 0.06 3.68 -2.36
CA CYS A 93 -0.36 2.46 -3.04
C CYS A 93 -1.89 2.36 -3.22
N THR A 94 -2.28 1.37 -4.01
CA THR A 94 -3.59 0.73 -3.90
C THR A 94 -3.41 -0.74 -3.52
N GLY A 95 -4.48 -1.40 -3.09
CA GLY A 95 -4.42 -2.77 -2.65
C GLY A 95 -5.41 -3.09 -1.55
N ILE A 96 -5.31 -4.31 -1.03
CA ILE A 96 -6.14 -4.78 0.08
C ILE A 96 -5.23 -5.55 1.04
N TYR A 97 -5.18 -5.11 2.29
CA TYR A 97 -4.45 -5.80 3.35
C TYR A 97 -5.27 -6.98 3.90
N GLY A 98 -6.59 -6.80 3.97
CA GLY A 98 -7.56 -7.78 4.45
C GLY A 98 -7.66 -7.79 5.97
N SER A 99 -8.88 -7.64 6.49
CA SER A 99 -9.13 -7.68 7.93
C SER A 99 -8.63 -8.99 8.55
N ARG A 100 -7.58 -8.90 9.39
CA ARG A 100 -6.87 -10.03 10.00
C ARG A 100 -6.42 -11.09 8.99
N TYR A 101 -6.08 -10.69 7.76
CA TYR A 101 -5.55 -11.57 6.72
C TYR A 101 -6.45 -12.74 6.32
N THR A 102 -7.74 -12.70 6.65
CA THR A 102 -8.65 -13.85 6.45
C THR A 102 -10.01 -13.44 5.90
N PHE A 103 -10.27 -12.14 5.77
CA PHE A 103 -11.60 -11.64 5.46
C PHE A 103 -11.57 -10.52 4.43
N LEU A 104 -12.34 -10.70 3.35
CA LEU A 104 -12.77 -9.63 2.46
C LEU A 104 -14.18 -9.13 2.80
N PRO A 105 -14.46 -7.83 2.65
CA PRO A 105 -15.82 -7.32 2.79
C PRO A 105 -16.76 -7.95 1.73
N PRO A 106 -18.07 -8.05 2.00
CA PRO A 106 -19.01 -8.78 1.14
C PRO A 106 -18.98 -8.38 -0.35
N ALA A 107 -18.71 -7.11 -0.66
CA ALA A 107 -18.64 -6.63 -2.04
C ALA A 107 -17.46 -7.25 -2.81
N PHE A 108 -16.32 -7.46 -2.16
CA PHE A 108 -15.15 -8.10 -2.77
C PHE A 108 -15.16 -9.61 -2.59
N ALA A 109 -15.72 -10.14 -1.51
CA ALA A 109 -15.86 -11.58 -1.32
C ALA A 109 -16.81 -12.20 -2.37
N ASN A 110 -17.99 -11.61 -2.57
CA ASN A 110 -19.09 -12.23 -3.33
C ASN A 110 -19.14 -11.87 -4.83
N ARG A 111 -18.22 -11.04 -5.34
CA ARG A 111 -18.16 -10.67 -6.76
C ARG A 111 -16.99 -11.33 -7.45
N GLU A 112 -17.02 -11.41 -8.77
CA GLU A 112 -15.91 -11.94 -9.55
C GLU A 112 -14.62 -11.11 -9.35
N PRO A 113 -13.43 -11.73 -9.48
CA PRO A 113 -12.13 -11.05 -9.32
C PRO A 113 -12.00 -9.76 -10.13
N ASP A 114 -12.58 -9.71 -11.35
CA ASP A 114 -12.60 -8.53 -12.23
C ASP A 114 -13.14 -7.27 -11.54
N TYR A 115 -14.08 -7.42 -10.60
CA TYR A 115 -14.60 -6.28 -9.85
C TYR A 115 -13.54 -5.65 -8.94
N MET A 116 -12.70 -6.47 -8.32
CA MET A 116 -11.56 -6.01 -7.51
C MET A 116 -10.47 -5.41 -8.40
N ILE A 117 -10.13 -6.08 -9.49
CA ILE A 117 -9.12 -5.61 -10.45
C ILE A 117 -9.51 -4.23 -11.01
N ALA A 118 -10.78 -4.04 -11.39
CA ALA A 118 -11.27 -2.75 -11.86
C ALA A 118 -11.09 -1.63 -10.81
N ALA A 119 -11.35 -1.93 -9.52
CA ALA A 119 -11.16 -0.97 -8.45
C ALA A 119 -9.68 -0.60 -8.24
N LEU A 120 -8.78 -1.60 -8.23
CA LEU A 120 -7.35 -1.36 -8.07
C LEU A 120 -6.77 -0.60 -9.28
N ARG A 121 -7.20 -0.96 -10.50
CA ARG A 121 -6.79 -0.26 -11.72
C ARG A 121 -7.24 1.19 -11.74
N HIS A 122 -8.47 1.47 -11.30
CA HIS A 122 -8.98 2.84 -11.19
C HIS A 122 -8.09 3.71 -10.29
N ASP A 123 -7.66 3.18 -9.15
CA ASP A 123 -6.76 3.91 -8.25
C ASP A 123 -5.40 4.23 -8.88
N VAL A 124 -4.90 3.38 -9.79
CA VAL A 124 -3.63 3.59 -10.52
C VAL A 124 -3.81 4.54 -11.71
N GLU A 125 -4.90 4.40 -12.46
CA GLU A 125 -5.09 5.09 -13.74
C GLU A 125 -5.77 6.46 -13.57
N ASP A 126 -6.72 6.57 -12.64
CA ASP A 126 -7.62 7.71 -12.47
C ASP A 126 -7.41 8.45 -11.15
N GLY A 127 -7.34 7.73 -10.02
CA GLY A 127 -7.03 8.29 -8.71
C GLY A 127 -7.74 7.62 -7.53
N ILE A 128 -7.20 7.83 -6.34
CA ILE A 128 -7.61 7.17 -5.09
C ILE A 128 -8.67 8.01 -4.36
N GLN A 129 -9.68 7.34 -3.79
CA GLN A 129 -10.67 7.95 -2.89
C GLN A 129 -11.38 9.20 -3.49
N GLY A 130 -11.58 9.22 -4.81
CA GLY A 130 -12.23 10.33 -5.52
C GLY A 130 -11.36 11.58 -5.67
N THR A 131 -10.03 11.43 -5.53
CA THR A 131 -9.04 12.48 -5.79
C THR A 131 -8.32 12.24 -7.13
N ASP A 132 -7.43 13.14 -7.51
CA ASP A 132 -6.52 12.99 -8.66
C ASP A 132 -5.18 12.32 -8.28
N VAL A 133 -4.99 11.95 -7.00
CA VAL A 133 -3.77 11.29 -6.52
C VAL A 133 -3.81 9.82 -6.91
N LYS A 134 -2.81 9.38 -7.68
CA LYS A 134 -2.73 8.01 -8.20
C LYS A 134 -1.86 7.10 -7.35
N ALA A 135 -2.20 5.83 -7.31
CA ALA A 135 -1.36 4.80 -6.73
C ALA A 135 -0.16 4.51 -7.63
N ALA A 136 1.05 4.52 -7.08
CA ALA A 136 2.27 4.20 -7.82
C ALA A 136 2.69 2.73 -7.71
N PHE A 137 2.09 1.98 -6.79
CA PHE A 137 2.38 0.57 -6.55
C PHE A 137 1.21 -0.14 -5.89
N LEU A 138 1.28 -1.47 -5.84
CA LEU A 138 0.25 -2.35 -5.30
C LEU A 138 0.66 -2.93 -3.95
N LYS A 139 -0.30 -3.14 -3.05
CA LYS A 139 -0.10 -3.79 -1.75
C LYS A 139 -1.03 -4.98 -1.55
N CYS A 140 -0.48 -6.09 -1.07
CA CYS A 140 -1.23 -7.25 -0.58
C CYS A 140 -0.56 -7.82 0.68
N ALA A 141 -1.23 -8.74 1.36
CA ALA A 141 -0.70 -9.35 2.58
C ALA A 141 -1.02 -10.84 2.72
N VAL A 142 -0.02 -11.59 3.16
CA VAL A 142 -0.18 -12.96 3.68
C VAL A 142 0.56 -13.05 5.01
N ASP A 143 -0.15 -13.44 6.06
CA ASP A 143 0.38 -13.50 7.42
C ASP A 143 0.29 -14.92 8.00
N GLU A 144 0.34 -15.08 9.32
CA GLU A 144 0.32 -16.37 10.02
C GLU A 144 -0.75 -17.35 9.49
N PRO A 145 -2.01 -16.93 9.18
CA PRO A 145 -3.04 -17.83 8.67
C PRO A 145 -2.74 -18.47 7.31
N GLY A 146 -1.80 -17.91 6.54
CA GLY A 146 -1.48 -18.37 5.18
C GLY A 146 -2.49 -17.93 4.13
N ILE A 147 -2.43 -18.59 2.96
CA ILE A 147 -3.29 -18.27 1.81
C ILE A 147 -4.67 -18.91 2.00
N THR A 148 -5.64 -18.11 2.42
CA THR A 148 -7.07 -18.42 2.34
C THR A 148 -7.63 -18.10 0.95
N ASN A 149 -8.86 -18.54 0.64
CA ASN A 149 -9.52 -18.20 -0.63
C ASN A 149 -9.60 -16.68 -0.86
N ASP A 150 -9.88 -15.91 0.18
CA ASP A 150 -9.97 -14.45 0.12
C ASP A 150 -8.58 -13.82 -0.12
N VAL A 151 -7.55 -14.33 0.55
CA VAL A 151 -6.16 -13.88 0.34
C VAL A 151 -5.67 -14.22 -1.05
N GLU A 152 -5.89 -15.44 -1.54
CA GLU A 152 -5.50 -15.86 -2.89
C GLU A 152 -6.16 -14.96 -3.94
N LYS A 153 -7.44 -14.65 -3.76
CA LYS A 153 -8.16 -13.73 -4.64
C LYS A 153 -7.51 -12.35 -4.68
N VAL A 154 -7.09 -11.82 -3.54
CA VAL A 154 -6.35 -10.54 -3.48
C VAL A 154 -5.01 -10.64 -4.20
N LEU A 155 -4.23 -11.71 -3.95
CA LEU A 155 -2.92 -11.91 -4.59
C LEU A 155 -3.05 -11.94 -6.12
N ARG A 156 -4.00 -12.71 -6.65
CA ARG A 156 -4.24 -12.80 -8.10
C ARG A 156 -4.75 -11.47 -8.67
N ALA A 157 -5.65 -10.78 -7.97
CA ALA A 157 -6.13 -9.46 -8.43
C ALA A 157 -5.00 -8.42 -8.47
N VAL A 158 -4.09 -8.44 -7.49
CA VAL A 158 -2.89 -7.57 -7.47
C VAL A 158 -1.93 -7.94 -8.60
N ALA A 159 -1.67 -9.23 -8.83
CA ALA A 159 -0.84 -9.70 -9.94
C ALA A 159 -1.38 -9.22 -11.30
N GLN A 160 -2.67 -9.41 -11.56
CA GLN A 160 -3.32 -9.00 -12.80
C GLN A 160 -3.37 -7.48 -12.96
N THR A 161 -3.52 -6.73 -11.87
CA THR A 161 -3.45 -5.26 -11.90
C THR A 161 -2.04 -4.78 -12.23
N SER A 162 -0.99 -5.40 -11.67
CA SER A 162 0.41 -5.13 -12.00
C SER A 162 0.69 -5.37 -13.48
N HIS A 163 0.15 -6.45 -14.05
CA HIS A 163 0.27 -6.72 -15.50
C HIS A 163 -0.41 -5.65 -16.36
N ALA A 164 -1.63 -5.29 -16.00
CA ALA A 164 -2.42 -4.34 -16.78
C ALA A 164 -1.85 -2.91 -16.76
N THR A 165 -1.27 -2.50 -15.63
CA THR A 165 -0.85 -1.11 -15.39
C THR A 165 0.67 -0.92 -15.40
N GLY A 166 1.42 -1.99 -15.21
CA GLY A 166 2.88 -1.98 -15.15
C GLY A 166 3.46 -1.64 -13.78
N VAL A 167 2.67 -1.19 -12.80
CA VAL A 167 3.14 -0.77 -11.47
C VAL A 167 3.63 -1.97 -10.64
N PRO A 168 4.66 -1.78 -9.78
CA PRO A 168 5.22 -2.86 -8.98
C PRO A 168 4.31 -3.28 -7.81
N ILE A 169 4.63 -4.42 -7.20
CA ILE A 169 3.92 -5.01 -6.07
C ILE A 169 4.82 -4.98 -4.84
N MET A 170 4.26 -4.56 -3.70
CA MET A 170 4.82 -4.78 -2.38
C MET A 170 3.94 -5.77 -1.63
N ALA A 171 4.48 -6.92 -1.23
CA ALA A 171 3.73 -7.96 -0.52
C ALA A 171 4.18 -8.05 0.94
N HIS A 172 3.23 -7.89 1.89
CA HIS A 172 3.45 -8.25 3.28
C HIS A 172 3.58 -9.77 3.41
N SER A 173 4.61 -10.20 4.13
CA SER A 173 4.88 -11.58 4.47
C SER A 173 5.04 -11.72 5.98
N HIS A 174 4.75 -12.90 6.52
CA HIS A 174 5.12 -13.28 7.88
C HIS A 174 6.35 -14.21 7.84
N PRO A 175 7.57 -13.69 8.13
CA PRO A 175 8.82 -14.45 7.97
C PRO A 175 8.91 -15.67 8.88
N ALA A 176 8.39 -15.59 10.10
CA ALA A 176 8.43 -16.70 11.06
C ALA A 176 7.70 -17.96 10.55
N THR A 177 6.70 -17.80 9.68
CA THR A 177 6.02 -18.91 8.99
C THR A 177 6.38 -19.01 7.50
N ARG A 178 7.42 -18.30 7.05
CA ARG A 178 7.99 -18.34 5.70
C ARG A 178 6.96 -18.15 4.57
N ARG A 179 5.98 -17.27 4.79
CA ARG A 179 4.88 -17.02 3.82
C ARG A 179 5.33 -16.48 2.48
N VAL A 180 6.55 -15.97 2.40
CA VAL A 180 7.17 -15.51 1.16
C VAL A 180 7.13 -16.58 0.06
N LEU A 181 7.34 -17.86 0.39
CA LEU A 181 7.35 -18.93 -0.60
C LEU A 181 5.96 -19.10 -1.23
N GLU A 182 4.91 -19.14 -0.41
CA GLU A 182 3.52 -19.26 -0.88
C GLU A 182 3.09 -18.06 -1.72
N ILE A 183 3.50 -16.84 -1.33
CA ILE A 183 3.25 -15.61 -2.12
C ILE A 183 3.89 -15.73 -3.50
N MET A 184 5.18 -16.13 -3.54
CA MET A 184 5.92 -16.22 -4.80
C MET A 184 5.39 -17.33 -5.71
N ASP A 185 4.91 -18.45 -5.17
CA ASP A 185 4.26 -19.52 -5.94
C ASP A 185 3.00 -19.00 -6.66
N VAL A 186 2.17 -18.20 -5.99
CA VAL A 186 0.98 -17.59 -6.63
C VAL A 186 1.37 -16.57 -7.69
N PHE A 187 2.38 -15.74 -7.40
CA PHE A 187 2.88 -14.76 -8.37
C PHE A 187 3.54 -15.40 -9.59
N GLU A 188 4.25 -16.52 -9.43
CA GLU A 188 4.78 -17.31 -10.54
C GLU A 188 3.65 -17.90 -11.39
N GLN A 189 2.58 -18.42 -10.77
CA GLN A 189 1.40 -18.92 -11.49
C GLN A 189 0.67 -17.82 -12.28
N GLU A 190 0.75 -16.57 -11.84
CA GLU A 190 0.21 -15.39 -12.53
C GLU A 190 1.26 -14.74 -13.45
N ASP A 191 2.40 -15.37 -13.71
CA ASP A 191 3.48 -14.87 -14.58
C ASP A 191 4.05 -13.50 -14.17
N VAL A 192 4.01 -13.13 -12.88
CA VAL A 192 4.55 -11.86 -12.38
C VAL A 192 6.07 -11.86 -12.48
N ASP A 193 6.64 -10.82 -13.09
CA ASP A 193 8.10 -10.61 -13.09
C ASP A 193 8.59 -10.37 -11.65
N PRO A 194 9.43 -11.25 -11.06
CA PRO A 194 9.88 -11.11 -9.68
C PRO A 194 10.68 -9.81 -9.44
N ARG A 195 11.24 -9.20 -10.49
CA ARG A 195 11.92 -7.89 -10.39
C ARG A 195 10.97 -6.74 -10.07
N LYS A 196 9.65 -6.95 -10.20
CA LYS A 196 8.60 -6.00 -9.83
C LYS A 196 8.03 -6.24 -8.43
N VAL A 197 8.53 -7.24 -7.70
CA VAL A 197 7.99 -7.63 -6.40
C VAL A 197 8.98 -7.28 -5.29
N GLN A 198 8.52 -6.47 -4.34
CA GLN A 198 9.18 -6.27 -3.06
C GLN A 198 8.46 -7.09 -1.99
N ILE A 199 9.18 -7.99 -1.32
CA ILE A 199 8.66 -8.68 -0.13
C ILE A 199 8.99 -7.84 1.10
N ALA A 200 7.97 -7.41 1.82
CA ALA A 200 8.11 -6.67 3.07
C ALA A 200 8.39 -7.62 4.26
N HIS A 201 8.88 -7.05 5.36
CA HIS A 201 9.19 -7.74 6.62
C HIS A 201 10.34 -8.76 6.55
N THR A 202 11.07 -8.84 5.45
CA THR A 202 12.28 -9.71 5.38
C THR A 202 13.37 -9.32 6.37
N GLY A 203 13.33 -8.10 6.93
CA GLY A 203 14.22 -7.68 8.03
C GLY A 203 13.89 -8.28 9.40
N ASP A 204 12.75 -8.96 9.56
CA ASP A 204 12.35 -9.59 10.83
C ASP A 204 12.93 -11.01 10.98
N THR A 205 13.76 -11.46 10.04
CA THR A 205 14.45 -12.75 10.05
C THR A 205 15.93 -12.60 9.67
N ASP A 206 16.77 -13.52 10.13
CA ASP A 206 18.18 -13.66 9.74
C ASP A 206 18.41 -14.77 8.69
N ASP A 207 17.34 -15.47 8.29
CA ASP A 207 17.32 -16.45 7.19
C ASP A 207 17.43 -15.73 5.83
N LEU A 208 18.66 -15.65 5.29
CA LEU A 208 19.03 -15.01 4.02
C LEU A 208 18.80 -15.91 2.80
#